data_AF-A0A1G9WIU6-F1
#
_entry.id   AF-A0A1G9WIU6-F1
#
_cell.length_a   1.000
_cell.length_b   1.000
_cell.length_c   1.000
_cell.angle_alpha   90.00
_cell.angle_beta   90.00
_cell.angle_gamma   90.00
#
_symmetry.space_group_name_H-M   'P 1'
#
loop_
_entity.id
_entity.type
_entity.pdbx_description
1 polymer ?
#
loop_
_entity_poly.entity_id
_entity_poly.type
_entity_poly.pdbx_seq_one_letter_code
_entity_poly.pdbx_strand_id
1 'polypeptide(L)'
;MDKKAKWEQIQAKGKKNYVMKYGVLGWGLSTGILYFFILNLLTYGMTFSSYFSEGWLLDFLIGIVIFMFAGVPFGLITWKMNNRNYQKLSE
;
A
#
# COMPACT_ATOMS: atom_id res chain seq x y z
N MET A 1 23.78 1.87 7.49
CA MET A 1 23.40 2.78 6.39
C MET A 1 22.64 3.95 6.97
N ASP A 2 23.16 5.15 6.78
CA ASP A 2 22.53 6.41 7.16
C ASP A 2 21.12 6.53 6.52
N LYS A 3 20.13 6.99 7.30
CA LYS A 3 18.76 7.26 6.80
C LYS A 3 18.81 8.26 5.63
N LYS A 4 19.80 9.15 5.64
CA LYS A 4 20.04 10.14 4.61
C LYS A 4 20.37 9.49 3.25
N ALA A 5 21.40 8.65 3.23
CA ALA A 5 21.85 7.94 2.04
C ALA A 5 20.74 7.05 1.44
N LYS A 6 19.92 6.41 2.30
CA LYS A 6 18.76 5.62 1.83
C LYS A 6 17.72 6.49 1.13
N TRP A 7 17.41 7.66 1.69
CA TRP A 7 16.42 8.57 1.10
C TRP A 7 16.91 9.18 -0.22
N GLU A 8 18.19 9.53 -0.32
CA GLU A 8 18.80 10.01 -1.57
C GLU A 8 18.71 8.95 -2.68
N GLN A 9 18.99 7.68 -2.38
CA GLN A 9 18.82 6.59 -3.33
C GLN A 9 17.35 6.40 -3.77
N ILE A 10 16.40 6.59 -2.85
CA ILE A 10 14.97 6.53 -3.15
C ILE A 10 14.56 7.72 -4.03
N GLN A 11 15.05 8.92 -3.72
CA GLN A 11 14.80 10.13 -4.50
C GLN A 11 15.38 10.05 -5.91
N ALA A 12 16.58 9.49 -6.07
CA ALA A 12 17.25 9.33 -7.37
C ALA A 12 16.44 8.49 -8.36
N LYS A 13 15.61 7.56 -7.87
CA LYS A 13 14.70 6.75 -8.70
C LYS A 13 13.41 7.50 -9.07
N GLY A 14 13.18 8.65 -8.47
CA GLY A 14 12.08 9.55 -8.77
C GLY A 14 10.74 9.20 -8.11
N LYS A 15 9.85 10.18 -8.15
CA LYS A 15 8.52 10.13 -7.52
C LYS A 15 7.63 9.02 -8.07
N LYS A 16 7.61 8.80 -9.39
CA LYS A 16 6.77 7.75 -10.02
C LYS A 16 7.14 6.36 -9.50
N ASN A 17 8.44 6.06 -9.44
CA ASN A 17 8.93 4.79 -8.90
C ASN A 17 8.59 4.62 -7.42
N TYR A 18 8.68 5.70 -6.64
CA TYR A 18 8.29 5.67 -5.24
C TYR A 18 6.79 5.37 -5.07
N VAL A 19 5.93 6.07 -5.79
CA VAL A 19 4.47 5.86 -5.72
C VAL A 19 4.10 4.44 -6.11
N MET A 20 4.69 3.91 -7.19
CA MET A 20 4.44 2.54 -7.62
C MET A 20 4.92 1.52 -6.57
N LYS A 21 6.15 1.66 -6.08
CA LYS A 21 6.75 0.67 -5.19
C LYS A 21 6.20 0.74 -3.76
N TYR A 22 6.09 1.93 -3.18
CA TYR A 22 5.73 2.11 -1.78
C TYR A 22 4.24 2.43 -1.60
N GLY A 23 3.63 3.15 -2.53
CA GLY A 23 2.20 3.46 -2.50
C GLY A 23 1.34 2.31 -3.01
N VAL A 24 1.52 1.92 -4.27
CA VAL A 24 0.64 0.94 -4.94
C VAL A 24 0.97 -0.50 -4.51
N LEU A 25 2.20 -0.95 -4.71
CA LEU A 25 2.62 -2.32 -4.39
C LEU A 25 2.88 -2.52 -2.90
N GLY A 26 3.46 -1.52 -2.24
CA GLY A 26 3.77 -1.57 -0.82
C GLY A 26 2.50 -1.48 0.02
N TRP A 27 1.81 -0.35 -0.05
CA TRP A 27 0.62 -0.09 0.77
C TRP A 27 -0.68 -0.62 0.15
N GLY A 28 -0.95 -0.37 -1.13
CA GLY A 28 -2.20 -0.73 -1.79
C GLY A 28 -2.44 -2.24 -1.86
N LEU A 29 -1.48 -3.01 -2.37
CA LEU A 29 -1.59 -4.46 -2.45
C LEU A 29 -1.72 -5.11 -1.07
N SER A 30 -0.87 -4.74 -0.12
CA SER A 30 -0.93 -5.30 1.24
C SER A 30 -2.23 -4.97 1.96
N THR A 31 -2.71 -3.72 1.85
CA THR A 31 -3.98 -3.29 2.45
C THR A 31 -5.16 -3.99 1.80
N GLY A 32 -5.16 -4.18 0.47
CA GLY A 32 -6.21 -4.92 -0.21
C GLY A 32 -6.31 -6.38 0.22
N ILE A 33 -5.16 -7.05 0.41
CA ILE A 33 -5.11 -8.41 0.94
C ILE A 33 -5.64 -8.44 2.39
N LEU A 34 -5.14 -7.53 3.25
CA LEU A 34 -5.59 -7.45 4.63
C LEU A 34 -7.09 -7.14 4.74
N TYR A 35 -7.60 -6.25 3.89
CA TYR A 35 -9.01 -5.88 3.86
C TYR A 35 -9.89 -7.10 3.59
N PHE A 36 -9.53 -7.95 2.62
CA PHE A 36 -10.28 -9.17 2.35
C PHE A 36 -10.36 -10.08 3.59
N PHE A 37 -9.24 -10.33 4.26
CA PHE A 37 -9.24 -11.18 5.45
C PHE A 37 -10.01 -10.55 6.61
N ILE A 38 -9.85 -9.24 6.85
CA ILE A 38 -10.57 -8.53 7.91
C ILE A 38 -12.07 -8.55 7.63
N LEU A 39 -12.50 -8.24 6.41
CA LEU A 39 -13.91 -8.23 6.03
C LEU A 39 -14.53 -9.62 6.22
N ASN A 40 -13.89 -10.66 5.70
CA ASN A 40 -14.38 -12.03 5.86
C ASN A 40 -14.37 -12.49 7.33
N LEU A 41 -13.40 -12.05 8.13
CA LEU A 41 -13.38 -12.32 9.57
C LEU A 41 -14.54 -11.65 10.29
N LEU A 42 -14.90 -10.43 9.92
CA LEU A 42 -16.04 -9.72 10.48
C LEU A 42 -17.38 -10.30 10.01
N THR A 43 -17.46 -10.79 8.77
CA THR A 43 -18.70 -11.32 8.18
C THR A 43 -18.97 -12.78 8.56
N TYR A 44 -17.95 -13.64 8.52
CA TYR A 44 -18.09 -15.09 8.68
C TYR A 44 -17.40 -15.65 9.94
N GLY A 45 -16.76 -14.79 10.73
CA GLY A 45 -16.00 -15.21 11.92
C GLY A 45 -14.80 -16.08 11.55
N MET A 46 -14.47 -17.05 12.39
CA MET A 46 -13.36 -18.00 12.17
C MET A 46 -13.69 -19.14 11.20
N THR A 47 -14.82 -19.05 10.48
CA THR A 47 -15.24 -20.08 9.52
C THR A 47 -14.55 -19.88 8.17
N PHE A 48 -13.26 -20.25 8.09
CA PHE A 48 -12.43 -20.01 6.90
C PHE A 48 -12.96 -20.67 5.61
N SER A 49 -13.70 -21.78 5.71
CA SER A 49 -14.33 -22.40 4.55
C SER A 49 -15.34 -21.47 3.84
N SER A 50 -15.98 -20.56 4.57
CA SER A 50 -16.95 -19.61 4.02
C SER A 50 -16.31 -18.45 3.26
N TYR A 51 -15.00 -18.22 3.45
CA TYR A 51 -14.27 -17.11 2.81
C TYR A 51 -14.05 -17.37 1.32
N PHE A 52 -13.99 -18.65 0.94
CA PHE A 52 -13.69 -19.10 -0.42
C PHE A 52 -14.94 -19.67 -1.10
N SER A 53 -16.08 -19.02 -0.87
CA SER A 53 -17.37 -19.32 -1.50
C SER A 53 -17.43 -18.83 -2.96
N GLU A 54 -18.43 -19.25 -3.73
CA GLU A 54 -18.53 -18.89 -5.13
C GLU A 54 -18.42 -17.36 -5.35
N GLY A 55 -17.54 -16.94 -6.26
CA GLY A 55 -17.29 -15.51 -6.54
C GLY A 55 -16.20 -14.85 -5.69
N TRP A 56 -15.67 -15.52 -4.65
CA TRP A 56 -14.66 -14.94 -3.73
C TRP A 56 -13.44 -14.35 -4.45
N LEU A 57 -12.98 -15.01 -5.52
CA LEU A 57 -11.80 -14.61 -6.27
C LEU A 57 -12.03 -13.29 -7.00
N LEU A 58 -13.22 -13.09 -7.57
CA LEU A 58 -13.56 -11.86 -8.26
C LEU A 58 -13.64 -10.68 -7.28
N ASP A 59 -14.31 -10.87 -6.14
CA ASP A 59 -14.42 -9.85 -5.09
C ASP A 59 -13.05 -9.50 -4.50
N PHE A 60 -12.20 -10.51 -4.28
CA PHE A 60 -10.82 -10.31 -3.84
C PHE A 60 -10.01 -9.48 -4.83
N LEU A 61 -10.06 -9.82 -6.11
CA LEU A 61 -9.34 -9.09 -7.16
C LEU A 61 -9.86 -7.65 -7.31
N ILE A 62 -11.17 -7.44 -7.27
CA ILE A 62 -11.78 -6.10 -7.28
C ILE A 62 -11.27 -5.28 -6.09
N GLY A 63 -11.29 -5.85 -4.88
CA GLY A 63 -10.76 -5.22 -3.67
C GLY A 63 -9.30 -4.82 -3.83
N ILE A 64 -8.44 -5.74 -4.26
CA ILE A 64 -7.01 -5.44 -4.51
C ILE A 64 -6.86 -4.29 -5.50
N VAL A 65 -7.57 -4.32 -6.63
CA VAL A 65 -7.47 -3.29 -7.66
C VAL A 65 -7.88 -1.93 -7.09
N ILE A 66 -9.00 -1.86 -6.35
CA ILE A 66 -9.46 -0.62 -5.69
C ILE A 66 -8.39 -0.09 -4.73
N PHE A 67 -7.83 -0.94 -3.87
CA PHE A 67 -6.79 -0.52 -2.91
C PHE A 67 -5.46 -0.16 -3.59
N MET A 68 -5.11 -0.80 -4.71
CA MET A 68 -3.96 -0.41 -5.53
C MET A 68 -4.15 0.99 -6.13
N PHE A 69 -5.34 1.31 -6.64
CA PHE A 69 -5.67 2.67 -7.09
C PHE A 69 -5.65 3.67 -5.92
N ALA A 70 -6.17 3.30 -4.75
CA ALA A 70 -6.09 4.13 -3.54
C ALA A 70 -4.65 4.30 -3.03
N GLY A 71 -3.75 3.36 -3.34
CA GLY A 71 -2.33 3.43 -3.05
C GLY A 71 -1.59 4.53 -3.83
N VAL A 72 -2.14 5.00 -4.95
CA VAL A 72 -1.57 6.10 -5.73
C VAL A 72 -1.60 7.43 -4.95
N PRO A 73 -2.77 7.96 -4.51
CA PRO A 73 -2.81 9.20 -3.72
C PRO A 73 -2.06 9.04 -2.39
N PHE A 74 -2.12 7.86 -1.75
CA PHE A 74 -1.33 7.58 -0.55
C PHE A 74 0.18 7.70 -0.79
N GLY A 75 0.68 7.12 -1.88
CA GLY A 75 2.08 7.24 -2.30
C GLY A 75 2.49 8.68 -2.59
N LEU A 76 1.61 9.49 -3.18
CA LEU A 76 1.85 10.90 -3.46
C LEU A 76 1.96 11.74 -2.18
N ILE A 77 1.06 11.49 -1.22
CA ILE A 77 1.04 12.18 0.08
C ILE A 77 2.30 11.83 0.88
N THR A 78 2.60 10.54 1.02
CA THR A 78 3.76 10.07 1.78
C THR A 78 5.08 10.53 1.15
N TRP A 79 5.18 10.58 -0.18
CA TRP A 79 6.33 11.19 -0.86
C TRP A 79 6.54 12.65 -0.46
N LYS A 80 5.46 13.46 -0.48
CA LYS A 80 5.52 14.88 -0.12
C LYS A 80 5.89 15.07 1.35
N MET A 81 5.36 14.24 2.24
CA MET A 81 5.68 14.26 3.67
C MET A 81 7.15 13.89 3.93
N ASN A 82 7.64 12.83 3.30
CA ASN A 82 9.04 12.41 3.47
C ASN A 82 10.03 13.43 2.90
N ASN A 83 9.72 14.06 1.76
CA ASN A 83 10.53 15.17 1.24
C ASN A 83 10.61 16.35 2.24
N ARG A 84 9.48 16.72 2.85
CA ARG A 84 9.44 17.81 3.85
C ARG A 84 10.22 17.46 5.11
N ASN A 85 10.06 16.24 5.61
CA ASN A 85 10.78 15.78 6.80
C ASN A 85 12.29 15.72 6.54
N TYR A 86 12.70 15.35 5.32
CA TYR A 86 14.10 15.34 4.94
C TYR A 86 14.71 16.74 4.89
N GLN A 87 14.01 17.73 4.31
CA GLN A 87 14.48 19.13 4.28
C GLN A 87 14.72 19.68 5.69
N LYS A 88 13.82 19.39 6.63
CA LYS A 88 13.95 19.79 8.04
C LYS A 88 15.10 19.11 8.79
N LEU A 89 15.59 17.96 8.31
CA LEU A 89 16.72 17.24 8.91
C LEU A 89 18.07 17.70 8.35
N SER A 90 18.06 18.48 7.27
CA SER A 90 19.25 19.01 6.59
C SER A 90 19.53 20.49 6.87
N GLU A 91 18.62 21.17 7.59
CA GLU A 91 18.83 22.50 8.20
C GLU A 91 19.41 22.33 9.61
#